data_AF-A0A2E0K3G6-F1
#
_entry.id   AF-A0A2E0K3G6-F1
#
_cell.length_a   1.000
_cell.length_b   1.000
_cell.length_c   1.000
_cell.angle_alpha   90.00
_cell.angle_beta   90.00
_cell.angle_gamma   90.00
#
_symmetry.space_group_name_H-M   'P 1'
#
loop_
_entity.id
_entity.type
_entity.pdbx_description
1 polymer ?
#
loop_
_entity_poly.entity_id
_entity_poly.type
_entity_poly.pdbx_seq_one_letter_code
_entity_poly.pdbx_strand_id
1 'polypeptide(L)'
;MVAAATLHAFSTELLVGSMTFSVLATMLCLGESFMEKFGANVRRSLDSAAYFSAIFSLCCIPIVALTGNAAGDASSSPYLVNKMLLSGLCLGLWIGVIHGRYTLGPELWQNRKMSIFHAVLVGLGYGTAAMLGSIGSLMTRGETVGDLIGIWPHLESAPSLSFGISITLALLSLIALLVVIFVQPKGEKVRS
;
A
#
# COMPACT_ATOMS: atom_id res chain seq x y z
N MET A 1 24.30 -18.68 -8.16
CA MET A 1 23.55 -18.20 -6.98
C MET A 1 23.27 -16.72 -7.19
N VAL A 2 22.03 -16.28 -7.09
CA VAL A 2 21.72 -14.83 -7.15
C VAL A 2 22.11 -14.24 -5.79
N ALA A 3 22.84 -13.13 -5.79
CA ALA A 3 23.20 -12.45 -4.55
C ALA A 3 21.93 -11.97 -3.81
N ALA A 4 21.92 -12.06 -2.48
CA ALA A 4 20.76 -11.66 -1.66
C ALA A 4 20.30 -10.22 -1.95
N ALA A 5 21.25 -9.31 -2.19
CA ALA A 5 20.97 -7.93 -2.60
C ALA A 5 20.21 -7.84 -3.94
N THR A 6 20.60 -8.62 -4.95
CA THR A 6 19.93 -8.64 -6.25
C THR A 6 18.51 -9.21 -6.15
N LEU A 7 18.33 -10.26 -5.33
CA LEU A 7 17.01 -10.84 -5.08
C LEU A 7 16.10 -9.87 -4.31
N HIS A 8 16.64 -9.12 -3.36
CA HIS A 8 15.91 -8.07 -2.65
C HIS A 8 15.48 -6.96 -3.59
N ALA A 9 16.40 -6.43 -4.40
CA ALA A 9 16.10 -5.39 -5.39
C ALA A 9 15.00 -5.82 -6.37
N PHE A 10 15.13 -7.01 -6.95
CA PHE A 10 14.10 -7.59 -7.82
C PHE A 10 12.73 -7.70 -7.13
N SER A 11 12.71 -8.16 -5.88
CA SER A 11 11.48 -8.29 -5.10
C SER A 11 10.84 -6.92 -4.81
N THR A 12 11.65 -5.89 -4.51
CA THR A 12 11.16 -4.52 -4.29
C THR A 12 10.59 -3.90 -5.56
N GLU A 13 11.19 -4.17 -6.73
CA GLU A 13 10.68 -3.69 -8.02
C GLU A 13 9.34 -4.35 -8.37
N LEU A 14 9.21 -5.65 -8.16
CA LEU A 14 7.92 -6.36 -8.33
C LEU A 14 6.83 -5.79 -7.41
N LEU A 15 7.19 -5.52 -6.14
CA LEU A 15 6.26 -4.94 -5.16
C LEU A 15 5.80 -3.54 -5.59
N VAL A 16 6.74 -2.64 -5.89
CA VAL A 16 6.41 -1.25 -6.27
C VAL A 16 5.67 -1.21 -7.60
N GLY A 17 6.09 -2.01 -8.59
CA GLY A 17 5.44 -2.08 -9.90
C GLY A 17 3.99 -2.55 -9.82
N SER A 18 3.72 -3.58 -9.02
CA SER A 18 2.36 -4.06 -8.78
C SER A 18 1.51 -3.05 -8.02
N MET A 19 2.02 -2.45 -6.93
CA MET A 19 1.27 -1.42 -6.20
C MET A 19 0.95 -0.21 -7.10
N THR A 20 1.90 0.23 -7.92
CA THR A 20 1.71 1.34 -8.87
C THR A 20 0.62 1.00 -9.89
N PHE A 21 0.64 -0.21 -10.44
CA PHE A 21 -0.37 -0.64 -11.41
C PHE A 21 -1.77 -0.71 -10.78
N SER A 22 -1.87 -1.20 -9.55
CA SER A 22 -3.12 -1.19 -8.79
C SER A 22 -3.65 0.23 -8.58
N VAL A 23 -2.80 1.17 -8.15
CA VAL A 23 -3.17 2.60 -7.99
C VAL A 23 -3.66 3.20 -9.31
N LEU A 24 -2.92 3.03 -10.40
CA LEU A 24 -3.28 3.59 -11.70
C LEU A 24 -4.63 3.05 -12.18
N ALA A 25 -4.84 1.73 -12.08
CA ALA A 25 -6.09 1.10 -12.47
C ALA A 25 -7.26 1.58 -11.59
N THR A 26 -7.07 1.70 -10.28
CA THR A 26 -8.07 2.27 -9.35
C THR A 26 -8.39 3.73 -9.69
N MET A 27 -7.40 4.56 -10.04
CA MET A 27 -7.61 5.95 -10.43
C MET A 27 -8.36 6.08 -11.75
N LEU A 28 -8.09 5.19 -12.72
CA LEU A 28 -8.86 5.12 -13.96
C LEU A 28 -10.31 4.71 -13.70
N CYS A 29 -10.56 3.73 -12.83
CA CYS A 29 -11.91 3.36 -12.41
C CYS A 29 -12.63 4.50 -11.66
N LEU A 30 -11.92 5.25 -10.83
CA LEU A 30 -12.47 6.43 -10.15
C LEU A 30 -12.83 7.52 -11.17
N GLY A 31 -11.93 7.84 -12.10
CA GLY A 31 -12.17 8.82 -13.16
C GLY A 31 -13.37 8.44 -14.05
N GLU A 32 -13.52 7.15 -14.33
CA GLU A 32 -14.70 6.62 -15.02
C GLU A 32 -15.99 6.91 -14.25
N SER A 33 -16.00 6.71 -12.93
CA SER A 33 -17.19 6.96 -12.08
C SER A 33 -17.66 8.42 -12.13
N PHE A 34 -16.79 9.35 -12.54
CA PHE A 34 -17.14 10.77 -12.75
C PHE A 34 -17.52 11.09 -14.19
N MET A 35 -16.82 10.52 -15.17
CA MET A 35 -16.96 10.89 -16.58
C MET A 35 -17.94 10.01 -17.36
N GLU A 36 -18.23 8.80 -16.88
CA GLU A 36 -19.09 7.78 -17.52
C GLU A 36 -18.72 7.50 -19.00
N LYS A 37 -17.45 7.72 -19.36
CA LYS A 37 -16.95 7.61 -20.74
C LYS A 37 -16.49 6.21 -21.13
N PHE A 38 -16.06 5.40 -20.17
CA PHE A 38 -15.64 4.03 -20.46
C PHE A 38 -16.86 3.10 -20.37
N GLY A 39 -16.96 2.15 -21.29
CA GLY A 39 -18.00 1.14 -21.21
C GLY A 39 -17.84 0.24 -19.97
N ALA A 40 -18.94 -0.31 -19.47
CA ALA A 40 -18.96 -1.16 -18.27
C ALA A 40 -17.97 -2.34 -18.32
N ASN A 41 -17.71 -2.90 -19.51
CA ASN A 41 -16.74 -3.97 -19.71
C ASN A 41 -15.29 -3.52 -19.46
N VAL A 42 -14.92 -2.31 -19.91
CA VAL A 42 -13.58 -1.76 -19.71
C VAL A 42 -13.35 -1.48 -18.24
N ARG A 43 -14.32 -0.87 -17.56
CA ARG A 43 -14.28 -0.66 -16.11
C ARG A 43 -14.11 -1.96 -15.34
N ARG A 44 -14.89 -2.99 -15.68
CA ARG A 44 -14.79 -4.30 -15.03
C ARG A 44 -13.41 -4.93 -15.22
N SER A 45 -12.81 -4.78 -16.40
CA SER A 45 -11.46 -5.26 -16.68
C SER A 45 -10.40 -4.51 -15.86
N LEU A 46 -10.47 -3.17 -15.85
CA LEU A 46 -9.57 -2.32 -15.05
C LEU A 46 -9.67 -2.62 -13.56
N ASP A 47 -10.89 -2.76 -13.05
CA ASP A 47 -11.15 -3.10 -11.66
C ASP A 47 -10.62 -4.50 -11.28
N SER A 48 -10.80 -5.50 -12.15
CA SER A 48 -10.25 -6.84 -11.93
C SER A 48 -8.72 -6.82 -11.96
N ALA A 49 -8.13 -6.02 -12.86
CA ALA A 49 -6.69 -5.82 -12.94
C ALA A 49 -6.13 -5.13 -11.70
N ALA A 50 -6.82 -4.08 -11.20
CA ALA A 50 -6.46 -3.38 -9.96
C ALA A 50 -6.48 -4.33 -8.76
N TYR A 51 -7.51 -5.16 -8.67
CA TYR A 51 -7.70 -6.12 -7.57
C TYR A 51 -6.68 -7.26 -7.62
N PHE A 52 -6.43 -7.84 -8.80
CA PHE A 52 -5.40 -8.86 -8.98
C PHE A 52 -4.01 -8.31 -8.59
N SER A 53 -3.72 -7.10 -9.04
CA SER A 53 -2.46 -6.43 -8.74
C SER A 53 -2.30 -6.11 -7.25
N ALA A 54 -3.38 -5.75 -6.55
CA ALA A 54 -3.40 -5.58 -5.10
C ALA A 54 -3.07 -6.89 -4.36
N ILE A 55 -3.69 -8.00 -4.77
CA ILE A 55 -3.42 -9.33 -4.19
C ILE A 55 -1.96 -9.73 -4.44
N PHE A 56 -1.46 -9.54 -5.66
CA PHE A 56 -0.08 -9.83 -6.00
C PHE A 56 0.89 -8.99 -5.15
N SER A 57 0.60 -7.70 -4.97
CA SER A 57 1.37 -6.80 -4.09
C SER A 57 1.43 -7.35 -2.66
N LEU A 58 0.31 -7.81 -2.10
CA LEU A 58 0.25 -8.38 -0.76
C LEU A 58 1.15 -9.63 -0.62
N CYS A 59 1.22 -10.48 -1.64
CA CYS A 59 2.13 -11.62 -1.68
C CYS A 59 3.61 -11.20 -1.77
N CYS A 60 3.91 -10.08 -2.42
CA CYS A 60 5.28 -9.55 -2.54
C CYS A 60 5.80 -8.91 -1.24
N ILE A 61 4.93 -8.34 -0.39
CA ILE A 61 5.34 -7.72 0.90
C ILE A 61 6.19 -8.68 1.77
N PRO A 62 5.75 -9.91 2.10
CA PRO A 62 6.56 -10.82 2.91
C PRO A 62 7.85 -11.26 2.21
N ILE A 63 7.85 -11.40 0.87
CA ILE A 63 9.06 -11.75 0.10
C ILE A 63 10.10 -10.63 0.22
N VAL A 64 9.68 -9.37 0.09
CA VAL A 64 10.55 -8.19 0.28
C VAL A 64 11.10 -8.13 1.70
N ALA A 65 10.27 -8.41 2.72
CA ALA A 65 10.70 -8.43 4.11
C ALA A 65 11.76 -9.51 4.39
N LEU A 66 11.55 -10.74 3.90
CA LEU A 66 12.48 -11.85 4.07
C LEU A 66 13.81 -11.59 3.34
N THR A 67 13.74 -11.13 2.10
CA THR A 67 14.92 -10.84 1.29
C THR A 67 15.71 -9.64 1.81
N GLY A 68 15.05 -8.63 2.37
CA GLY A 68 15.71 -7.47 2.98
C GLY A 68 16.51 -7.83 4.22
N ASN A 69 15.95 -8.70 5.07
CA ASN A 69 16.69 -9.22 6.24
C ASN A 69 17.93 -10.03 5.82
N ALA A 70 17.81 -10.84 4.75
CA ALA A 70 18.93 -11.62 4.22
C ALA A 70 20.00 -10.77 3.49
N ALA A 71 19.62 -9.60 2.96
CA ALA A 71 20.53 -8.69 2.26
C ALA A 71 21.39 -7.83 3.20
N GLY A 72 21.20 -7.93 4.52
CA GLY A 72 22.06 -7.25 5.51
C GLY A 72 21.62 -5.83 5.88
N ASP A 73 20.38 -5.43 5.58
CA ASP A 73 19.78 -4.14 5.95
C ASP A 73 19.61 -3.90 7.47
N ALA A 74 20.16 -4.80 8.31
CA ALA A 74 20.07 -4.74 9.76
C ALA A 74 21.11 -3.78 10.36
N SER A 75 21.05 -2.50 10.00
CA SER A 75 21.69 -1.46 10.83
C SER A 75 20.82 -1.25 12.08
N SER A 76 21.44 -1.33 13.25
CA SER A 76 20.82 -1.26 14.59
C SER A 76 20.34 0.14 14.99
N SER A 77 19.73 0.86 14.04
CA SER A 77 19.41 2.28 14.14
C SER A 77 17.89 2.53 14.27
N PRO A 78 17.45 3.72 14.77
CA PRO A 78 16.04 4.12 14.81
C PRO A 78 15.30 4.01 13.46
N TYR A 79 16.03 3.98 12.34
CA TYR A 79 15.46 3.74 11.01
C TYR A 79 14.82 2.37 10.85
N LEU A 80 15.31 1.33 11.55
CA LEU A 80 14.76 -0.03 11.48
C LEU A 80 13.38 -0.12 12.13
N VAL A 81 13.18 0.54 13.27
CA VAL A 81 11.88 0.58 13.97
C VAL A 81 10.83 1.25 13.08
N ASN A 82 11.19 2.37 12.45
CA ASN A 82 10.32 3.08 11.51
C ASN A 82 9.99 2.20 10.29
N LYS A 83 10.97 1.48 9.74
CA LYS A 83 10.79 0.56 8.61
C LYS A 83 9.82 -0.59 8.95
N MET A 84 9.90 -1.15 10.16
CA MET A 84 9.00 -2.22 10.62
C MET A 84 7.57 -1.74 10.89
N LEU A 85 7.40 -0.53 11.44
CA LEU A 85 6.07 0.04 11.66
C LEU A 85 5.39 0.40 10.34
N LEU A 86 6.12 1.04 9.43
CA LEU A 86 5.61 1.40 8.12
C LEU A 86 5.29 0.15 7.27
N SER A 87 6.08 -0.92 7.38
CA SER A 87 5.78 -2.18 6.68
C SER A 87 4.50 -2.84 7.23
N GLY A 88 4.30 -2.83 8.55
CA GLY A 88 3.06 -3.30 9.18
C GLY A 88 1.83 -2.47 8.79
N LEU A 89 1.96 -1.14 8.75
CA LEU A 89 0.90 -0.24 8.29
C LEU A 89 0.59 -0.48 6.80
N CYS A 90 1.62 -0.59 5.95
CA CYS A 90 1.47 -0.89 4.53
C CYS A 90 0.72 -2.22 4.33
N LEU A 91 1.13 -3.27 5.02
CA LEU A 91 0.46 -4.58 4.98
C LEU A 91 -1.01 -4.46 5.41
N GLY A 92 -1.29 -3.79 6.53
CA GLY A 92 -2.65 -3.59 7.02
C GLY A 92 -3.54 -2.81 6.04
N LEU A 93 -3.01 -1.74 5.43
CA LEU A 93 -3.72 -0.95 4.42
C LEU A 93 -4.02 -1.78 3.16
N TRP A 94 -3.07 -2.57 2.67
CA TRP A 94 -3.27 -3.43 1.49
C TRP A 94 -4.25 -4.58 1.75
N ILE A 95 -4.22 -5.17 2.95
CA ILE A 95 -5.28 -6.08 3.39
C ILE A 95 -6.63 -5.36 3.36
N GLY A 96 -6.68 -4.12 3.85
CA GLY A 96 -7.89 -3.30 3.83
C GLY A 96 -8.40 -2.97 2.44
N VAL A 97 -7.51 -2.71 1.48
CA VAL A 97 -7.86 -2.54 0.06
C VAL A 97 -8.50 -3.82 -0.48
N ILE A 98 -7.87 -4.97 -0.26
CA ILE A 98 -8.35 -6.26 -0.77
C ILE A 98 -9.69 -6.62 -0.14
N HIS A 99 -9.78 -6.57 1.20
CA HIS A 99 -11.01 -6.81 1.94
C HIS A 99 -12.11 -5.84 1.53
N GLY A 100 -11.74 -4.57 1.33
CA GLY A 100 -12.66 -3.53 0.96
C GLY A 100 -13.30 -3.78 -0.40
N ARG A 101 -12.48 -4.18 -1.38
CA ARG A 101 -12.95 -4.59 -2.70
C ARG A 101 -13.77 -5.88 -2.65
N TYR A 102 -13.35 -6.88 -1.87
CA TYR A 102 -14.05 -8.16 -1.72
C TYR A 102 -15.46 -7.99 -1.16
N THR A 103 -15.63 -7.12 -0.15
CA THR A 103 -16.91 -6.90 0.54
C THR A 103 -17.87 -6.00 -0.23
N LEU A 104 -17.38 -4.96 -0.90
CA LEU A 104 -18.22 -3.98 -1.60
C LEU A 104 -18.64 -4.43 -3.00
N GLY A 105 -17.96 -5.43 -3.59
CA GLY A 105 -18.37 -6.01 -4.86
C GLY A 105 -18.47 -4.98 -6.01
N PRO A 106 -19.16 -5.31 -7.12
CA PRO A 106 -19.29 -4.39 -8.26
C PRO A 106 -19.93 -3.03 -7.92
N GLU A 107 -20.64 -2.94 -6.79
CA GLU A 107 -21.33 -1.74 -6.32
C GLU A 107 -20.38 -0.66 -5.79
N LEU A 108 -19.12 -1.02 -5.51
CA LEU A 108 -18.08 -0.07 -5.09
C LEU A 108 -18.02 1.17 -6.00
N TRP A 109 -18.18 0.97 -7.31
CA TRP A 109 -18.06 2.01 -8.33
C TRP A 109 -19.38 2.74 -8.63
N GLN A 110 -20.51 2.22 -8.13
CA GLN A 110 -21.82 2.85 -8.27
C GLN A 110 -22.02 3.95 -7.22
N ASN A 111 -21.44 3.79 -6.03
CA ASN A 111 -21.52 4.79 -4.97
C ASN A 111 -20.23 5.64 -4.92
N ARG A 112 -20.33 6.89 -5.39
CA ARG A 112 -19.22 7.85 -5.43
C ARG A 112 -18.45 7.97 -4.12
N LYS A 113 -19.16 7.97 -2.97
CA LYS A 113 -18.50 8.09 -1.65
C LYS A 113 -17.61 6.88 -1.37
N MET A 114 -18.09 5.69 -1.70
CA MET A 114 -17.33 4.44 -1.52
C MET A 114 -16.17 4.35 -2.51
N SER A 115 -16.37 4.77 -3.76
CA SER A 115 -15.30 4.80 -4.77
C SER A 115 -14.16 5.73 -4.35
N ILE A 116 -14.48 6.95 -3.88
CA ILE A 116 -13.48 7.91 -3.38
C ILE A 116 -12.77 7.33 -2.16
N PHE A 117 -13.52 6.79 -1.19
CA PHE A 117 -12.92 6.22 0.03
C PHE A 117 -11.94 5.08 -0.31
N HIS A 118 -12.32 4.19 -1.22
CA HIS A 118 -11.45 3.10 -1.66
C HIS A 118 -10.21 3.61 -2.40
N ALA A 119 -10.35 4.61 -3.28
CA ALA A 119 -9.22 5.21 -3.97
C ALA A 119 -8.25 5.94 -3.01
N VAL A 120 -8.78 6.61 -1.98
CA VAL A 120 -7.96 7.21 -0.91
C VAL A 120 -7.22 6.11 -0.14
N LEU A 121 -7.88 5.01 0.21
CA LEU A 121 -7.25 3.89 0.91
C LEU A 121 -6.10 3.27 0.09
N VAL A 122 -6.32 3.07 -1.22
CA VAL A 122 -5.28 2.62 -2.16
C VAL A 122 -4.12 3.61 -2.24
N GLY A 123 -4.41 4.91 -2.32
CA GLY A 123 -3.41 5.97 -2.33
C GLY A 123 -2.58 6.04 -1.04
N LEU A 124 -3.23 5.89 0.13
CA LEU A 124 -2.56 5.81 1.43
C LEU A 124 -1.67 4.58 1.51
N GLY A 125 -2.16 3.42 1.06
CA GLY A 125 -1.36 2.18 0.98
C GLY A 125 -0.10 2.36 0.14
N TYR A 126 -0.22 2.95 -1.06
CA TYR A 126 0.94 3.27 -1.89
C TYR A 126 1.86 4.31 -1.26
N GLY A 127 1.31 5.35 -0.62
CA GLY A 127 2.08 6.37 0.09
C GLY A 127 2.97 5.76 1.18
N THR A 128 2.44 4.82 1.97
CA THR A 128 3.24 4.11 2.97
C THR A 128 4.36 3.26 2.35
N ALA A 129 4.10 2.62 1.20
CA ALA A 129 5.14 1.89 0.46
C ALA A 129 6.23 2.83 -0.10
N ALA A 130 5.85 4.00 -0.61
CA ALA A 130 6.79 5.02 -1.07
C ALA A 130 7.65 5.58 0.07
N MET A 131 7.07 5.75 1.27
CA MET A 131 7.84 6.12 2.48
C MET A 131 8.83 5.01 2.86
N LEU A 132 8.41 3.74 2.79
CA LEU A 132 9.28 2.60 3.07
C LEU A 132 10.47 2.52 2.09
N GLY A 133 10.20 2.74 0.80
CA GLY A 133 11.23 2.85 -0.23
C GLY A 133 12.17 4.04 -0.02
N SER A 134 11.64 5.18 0.44
CA SER A 134 12.45 6.37 0.77
C SER A 134 13.40 6.12 1.93
N ILE A 135 12.98 5.41 2.98
CA ILE A 135 13.87 5.00 4.08
C ILE A 135 14.94 4.04 3.56
N GLY A 136 14.58 3.09 2.68
CA GLY A 136 15.53 2.18 2.03
C GLY A 136 16.60 2.91 1.20
N SER A 137 16.17 3.89 0.39
CA SER A 137 17.07 4.72 -0.42
C SER A 137 17.95 5.64 0.44
N LEU A 138 17.42 6.21 1.52
CA LEU A 138 18.20 7.03 2.44
C LEU A 138 19.35 6.23 3.07
N MET A 139 19.12 4.96 3.44
CA MET A 139 20.15 4.10 4.02
C MET A 139 21.25 3.67 3.04
N THR A 140 20.93 3.58 1.75
CA THR A 140 21.85 3.04 0.73
C THR A 140 22.53 4.12 -0.11
N ARG A 141 21.84 5.23 -0.35
CA ARG A 141 22.22 6.28 -1.30
C ARG A 141 22.20 7.69 -0.71
N GLY A 142 21.61 7.87 0.49
CA GLY A 142 21.48 9.20 1.11
C GLY A 142 20.43 10.10 0.47
N GLU A 143 19.57 9.57 -0.40
CA GLU A 143 18.54 10.32 -1.14
C GLU A 143 17.16 9.71 -0.88
N THR A 144 16.11 10.53 -0.85
CA THR A 144 14.71 10.08 -0.68
C THR A 144 13.89 10.30 -1.95
N VAL A 145 12.83 9.49 -2.15
CA VAL A 145 11.85 9.74 -3.24
C VAL A 145 11.17 11.10 -3.06
N GLY A 146 11.10 11.55 -1.82
CA GLY A 146 10.56 12.85 -1.43
C GLY A 146 11.33 14.05 -1.96
N ASP A 147 12.63 13.92 -2.15
CA ASP A 147 13.48 15.03 -2.64
C ASP A 147 13.15 15.40 -4.09
N LEU A 148 12.59 14.47 -4.87
CA LEU A 148 12.14 14.73 -6.23
C LEU A 148 10.85 15.58 -6.27
N ILE A 149 9.96 15.40 -5.29
CA ILE A 149 8.62 16.00 -5.26
C ILE A 149 8.52 17.19 -4.31
N GLY A 150 9.49 17.42 -3.42
CA GLY A 150 9.56 18.58 -2.52
C GLY A 150 8.44 18.69 -1.46
N ILE A 151 7.47 17.76 -1.47
CA ILE A 151 6.28 17.76 -0.60
C ILE A 151 6.42 16.73 0.53
N TRP A 152 7.50 15.94 0.53
CA TRP A 152 7.69 14.86 1.50
C TRP A 152 8.35 15.36 2.78
N PRO A 153 8.02 14.79 3.95
CA PRO A 153 8.70 15.13 5.20
C PRO A 153 10.19 14.81 5.10
N HIS A 154 11.06 15.73 5.55
CA HIS A 154 12.51 15.52 5.61
C HIS A 154 12.84 14.34 6.55
N LEU A 155 13.16 13.19 5.96
CA LEU A 155 13.46 11.95 6.69
C LEU A 155 14.88 11.93 7.29
N GLU A 156 15.73 12.90 6.95
CA GLU A 156 17.08 13.07 7.53
C GLU A 156 17.02 13.48 9.01
N SER A 157 15.93 14.15 9.40
CA SER A 157 15.56 14.42 10.79
C SER A 157 14.44 13.47 11.22
N ALA A 158 14.42 12.22 10.75
CA ALA A 158 13.48 11.24 11.25
C ALA A 158 13.66 11.20 12.77
N PRO A 159 12.66 11.65 13.56
CA PRO A 159 12.72 11.46 14.98
C PRO A 159 12.94 9.97 15.19
N SER A 160 13.83 9.58 16.10
CA SER A 160 13.67 8.27 16.71
C SER A 160 12.22 8.22 17.16
N LEU A 161 11.38 7.47 16.44
CA LEU A 161 9.96 7.43 16.75
C LEU A 161 9.92 6.92 18.18
N SER A 162 9.61 7.82 19.11
CA SER A 162 9.45 7.48 20.51
C SER A 162 8.57 6.24 20.55
N PHE A 163 8.89 5.31 21.44
CA PHE A 163 8.10 4.11 21.67
C PHE A 163 6.58 4.42 21.73
N GLY A 164 6.20 5.59 22.25
CA GLY A 164 4.83 6.08 22.24
C GLY A 164 4.22 6.29 20.85
N ILE A 165 4.92 6.93 19.91
CA ILE A 165 4.40 7.17 18.55
C ILE A 165 4.38 5.87 17.74
N SER A 166 5.34 4.98 18.02
CA SER A 166 5.36 3.63 17.46
C SER A 166 4.14 2.81 17.88
N ILE A 167 3.80 2.86 19.18
CA ILE A 167 2.58 2.25 19.71
C ILE A 167 1.33 2.88 19.12
N THR A 168 1.26 4.22 19.00
CA THR A 168 0.06 4.85 18.43
C THR A 168 -0.14 4.47 16.97
N LEU A 169 0.93 4.38 16.16
CA LEU A 169 0.85 3.92 14.77
C LEU A 169 0.48 2.44 14.65
N ALA A 170 1.02 1.57 15.52
CA ALA A 170 0.65 0.15 15.58
C ALA A 170 -0.80 -0.06 16.05
N LEU A 171 -1.26 0.74 17.03
CA LEU A 171 -2.66 0.75 17.44
C LEU A 171 -3.55 1.31 16.34
N LEU A 172 -3.12 2.35 15.62
CA LEU A 172 -3.87 2.90 14.49
C LEU A 172 -3.98 1.89 13.35
N SER A 173 -2.92 1.13 13.06
CA SER A 173 -2.95 0.06 12.04
C SER A 173 -3.85 -1.10 12.46
N LEU A 174 -3.79 -1.49 13.73
CA LEU A 174 -4.68 -2.49 14.32
C LEU A 174 -6.13 -2.01 14.31
N ILE A 175 -6.40 -0.77 14.70
CA ILE A 175 -7.73 -0.16 14.69
C ILE A 175 -8.24 -0.04 13.26
N ALA A 176 -7.41 0.39 12.30
CA ALA A 176 -7.78 0.44 10.90
C ALA A 176 -8.13 -0.96 10.37
N LEU A 177 -7.33 -1.98 10.70
CA LEU A 177 -7.62 -3.38 10.38
C LEU A 177 -8.95 -3.83 11.01
N LEU A 178 -9.19 -3.54 12.28
CA LEU A 178 -10.43 -3.88 12.98
C LEU A 178 -11.64 -3.14 12.43
N VAL A 179 -11.52 -1.85 12.09
CA VAL A 179 -12.58 -1.06 11.46
C VAL A 179 -12.94 -1.63 10.09
N VAL A 180 -11.94 -1.99 9.30
CA VAL A 180 -12.13 -2.66 8.01
C VAL A 180 -12.84 -4.02 8.19
N ILE A 181 -12.46 -4.81 9.20
CA ILE A 181 -13.05 -6.14 9.42
C ILE A 181 -14.49 -6.05 9.98
N PHE A 182 -14.72 -5.14 10.93
CA PHE A 182 -15.95 -5.14 11.74
C PHE A 182 -16.95 -4.03 11.40
N VAL A 183 -16.48 -2.86 10.98
CA VAL A 183 -17.33 -1.67 10.77
C VAL A 183 -17.65 -1.47 9.29
N GLN A 184 -16.83 -2.01 8.39
CA GLN A 184 -17.08 -1.85 6.98
C GLN A 184 -18.47 -2.41 6.62
N PRO A 185 -19.40 -1.57 6.11
CA PRO A 185 -20.76 -1.99 5.86
C PRO A 185 -20.76 -3.13 4.85
N LYS A 186 -21.29 -4.28 5.28
CA LYS A 186 -21.49 -5.43 4.40
C LYS A 186 -22.47 -4.99 3.32
N GLY A 187 -22.04 -4.97 2.06
CA GLY A 187 -22.98 -4.79 0.95
C GLY A 187 -24.09 -5.83 1.08
N GLU A 188 -25.35 -5.41 0.90
CA GLU A 188 -26.46 -6.35 0.90
C GLU A 188 -26.20 -7.40 -0.19
N LYS A 189 -26.18 -8.67 0.21
CA LYS A 189 -26.12 -9.76 -0.76
C LYS A 189 -27.40 -9.69 -1.59
N VAL A 190 -27.28 -9.29 -2.86
CA VAL A 190 -28.35 -9.48 -3.84
C VAL A 190 -28.65 -10.98 -3.85
N ARG A 191 -29.84 -11.36 -3.37
CA ARG A 191 -30.40 -12.70 -3.56
C ARG A 191 -30.58 -12.87 -5.07
N SER A 192 -29.70 -13.65 -5.69
CA SER A 192 -29.92 -14.21 -7.03
C SER A 192 -31.04 -15.24 -6.99
#